data_AF-A0A816PJ40-F1
#
_entry.id   AF-A0A816PJ40-F1
#
_cell.length_a   1.000
_cell.length_b   1.000
_cell.length_c   1.000
_cell.angle_alpha   90.00
_cell.angle_beta   90.00
_cell.angle_gamma   90.00
#
_symmetry.space_group_name_H-M   'P 1'
#
loop_
_entity.id
_entity.type
_entity.pdbx_description
1 polymer ?
#
loop_
_entity_poly.entity_id
_entity_poly.type
_entity_poly.pdbx_seq_one_letter_code
_entity_poly.pdbx_strand_id
1 'polypeptide(L)'
;LWDSGLIDIRLSRDFNANIVKYYEYIHTIMLHQTHTDGNDNFNKWVNESLAAVCQHVYFDEGNAPMNASMNFTLGNIYYERNIGIVEQRLAQGGRRLGSLLNSLAANRSKMPSGCARLLSNIITLIGLICITLKSFVFYFW
;
A
#
# COMPACT_ATOMS: atom_id res chain seq x y z
N LEU A 1 -8.60 -10.19 -3.25
CA LEU A 1 -8.99 -9.26 -4.34
C LEU A 1 -8.31 -7.90 -4.20
N TRP A 2 -8.52 -7.18 -3.08
CA TRP A 2 -7.89 -5.87 -2.85
C TRP A 2 -6.37 -5.97 -2.67
N ASP A 3 -5.89 -7.09 -2.13
CA ASP A 3 -4.46 -7.28 -1.82
C ASP A 3 -3.58 -7.39 -3.07
N SER A 4 -4.09 -8.02 -4.14
CA SER A 4 -3.32 -8.27 -5.36
C SER A 4 -4.18 -8.20 -6.63
N GLY A 5 -5.37 -8.81 -6.64
CA GLY A 5 -6.19 -8.93 -7.84
C GLY A 5 -6.48 -7.61 -8.57
N LEU A 6 -6.85 -6.53 -7.86
CA LEU A 6 -7.06 -5.22 -8.51
C LEU A 6 -5.77 -4.63 -9.08
N ILE A 7 -4.64 -4.87 -8.42
CA ILE A 7 -3.32 -4.42 -8.86
C ILE A 7 -2.88 -5.21 -10.09
N ASP A 8 -3.09 -6.53 -10.11
CA ASP A 8 -2.75 -7.39 -11.25
C ASP A 8 -3.57 -7.03 -12.49
N ILE A 9 -4.88 -6.76 -12.31
CA ILE A 9 -5.74 -6.26 -13.38
C ILE A 9 -5.24 -4.90 -13.88
N ARG A 10 -4.93 -3.96 -12.99
CA ARG A 10 -4.40 -2.64 -13.36
C ARG A 10 -3.10 -2.74 -14.15
N LEU A 11 -2.19 -3.58 -13.68
CA LEU A 11 -0.87 -3.77 -14.27
C LEU A 11 -0.98 -4.37 -15.67
N SER A 12 -1.81 -5.41 -15.83
CA SER A 12 -2.03 -6.07 -17.13
C SER A 12 -2.80 -5.20 -18.12
N ARG A 13 -3.88 -4.55 -17.66
CA ARG A 13 -4.79 -3.76 -18.50
C ARG A 13 -4.18 -2.44 -18.97
N ASP A 14 -3.57 -1.68 -18.06
CA ASP A 14 -3.22 -0.27 -18.32
C ASP A 14 -1.70 -0.03 -18.42
N PHE A 15 -0.89 -0.97 -17.92
CA PHE A 15 0.57 -0.84 -17.88
C PHE A 15 1.31 -1.91 -18.68
N ASN A 16 0.62 -2.77 -19.43
CA ASN A 16 1.23 -3.87 -20.22
C ASN A 16 2.18 -4.74 -19.38
N ALA A 17 1.76 -5.12 -18.18
CA ALA A 17 2.59 -5.85 -17.21
C ALA A 17 3.87 -5.10 -16.74
N ASN A 18 4.04 -3.81 -17.06
CA ASN A 18 5.24 -3.06 -16.73
C ASN A 18 5.15 -2.45 -15.32
N ILE A 19 5.74 -3.15 -14.35
CA ILE A 19 5.75 -2.72 -12.94
C ILE A 19 6.50 -1.42 -12.70
N VAL A 20 7.50 -1.09 -13.53
CA VAL A 20 8.29 0.14 -13.39
C VAL A 20 7.42 1.35 -13.72
N LYS A 21 6.68 1.31 -14.83
CA LYS A 21 5.75 2.38 -15.20
C LYS A 21 4.62 2.55 -14.17
N TYR A 22 4.11 1.43 -13.65
CA TYR A 22 3.10 1.48 -12.60
C TYR A 22 3.66 2.10 -11.31
N TYR A 23 4.89 1.74 -10.92
CA TYR A 23 5.58 2.37 -9.80
C TYR A 23 5.76 3.88 -10.00
N GLU A 24 6.21 4.33 -11.18
CA GLU A 24 6.37 5.77 -11.49
C GLU A 24 5.04 6.53 -11.39
N TYR A 25 3.94 5.90 -11.82
CA TYR A 25 2.60 6.43 -11.68
C TYR A 25 2.19 6.57 -10.21
N ILE A 26 2.36 5.53 -9.40
CA ILE A 26 2.07 5.56 -7.96
C ILE A 26 2.95 6.59 -7.24
N HIS A 27 4.23 6.69 -7.62
CA HIS A 27 5.15 7.69 -7.09
C HIS A 27 4.66 9.12 -7.39
N THR A 28 4.12 9.35 -8.59
CA THR A 28 3.51 10.62 -8.94
C THR A 28 2.30 10.92 -8.05
N ILE A 29 1.41 9.96 -7.81
CA ILE A 29 0.29 10.14 -6.85
C ILE A 29 0.84 10.53 -5.48
N MET A 30 1.85 9.80 -4.98
CA MET A 30 2.47 10.03 -3.68
C MET A 30 2.98 11.47 -3.52
N LEU A 31 3.63 12.03 -4.55
CA LEU A 31 4.14 13.40 -4.54
C LEU A 31 3.04 14.47 -4.46
N HIS A 32 1.85 14.20 -5.00
CA HIS A 32 0.72 15.13 -5.02
C HIS A 32 -0.21 14.99 -3.81
N GLN A 33 0.07 14.06 -2.88
CA GLN A 33 -0.74 13.90 -1.68
C GLN A 33 -0.56 15.10 -0.75
N THR A 34 -1.66 15.75 -0.38
CA THR A 34 -1.64 16.79 0.64
C THR A 34 -1.10 16.25 1.96
N HIS A 35 -0.24 17.05 2.60
CA HIS A 35 0.26 16.74 3.92
C HIS A 35 -0.88 16.96 4.92
N THR A 36 -1.36 15.88 5.56
CA THR A 36 -2.33 15.99 6.64
C THR A 36 -1.59 15.90 7.97
N ASP A 37 -1.85 16.85 8.87
CA ASP A 37 -1.25 16.86 10.20
C ASP A 37 -1.60 15.59 10.99
N GLY A 38 -0.64 15.10 11.78
CA GLY A 38 -0.76 13.84 12.53
C GLY A 38 -0.32 12.60 11.75
N ASN A 39 0.60 12.77 10.80
CA ASN A 39 1.15 11.70 9.96
C ASN A 39 2.10 10.74 10.72
N ASP A 40 2.10 10.74 12.07
CA ASP A 40 2.91 9.81 12.88
C ASP A 40 2.04 8.90 13.76
N ASN A 41 0.72 9.07 13.74
CA ASN A 41 -0.18 8.23 14.53
C ASN A 41 -0.60 6.97 13.76
N PHE A 42 0.05 5.85 14.07
CA PHE A 42 -0.27 4.55 13.48
C PHE A 42 -1.75 4.15 13.64
N ASN A 43 -2.36 4.40 14.80
CA ASN A 43 -3.77 4.06 15.03
C ASN A 43 -4.69 4.85 14.09
N LYS A 44 -4.35 6.12 13.80
CA LYS A 44 -5.07 6.92 12.82
C LYS A 44 -5.00 6.28 11.43
N TRP A 45 -3.83 5.80 11.01
CA TRP A 45 -3.66 5.15 9.71
C TRP A 45 -4.45 3.85 9.57
N VAL A 46 -4.46 3.02 10.61
CA VAL A 46 -5.24 1.78 10.65
C VAL A 46 -6.72 2.10 10.55
N ASN A 47 -7.22 3.04 11.35
CA ASN A 47 -8.62 3.44 11.34
C ASN A 47 -9.05 4.03 10.00
N GLU A 48 -8.22 4.87 9.36
CA GLU A 48 -8.49 5.38 8.02
C GLU A 48 -8.57 4.26 6.97
N SER A 49 -7.67 3.27 7.07
CA SER A 49 -7.62 2.14 6.13
C SER A 49 -8.85 1.24 6.30
N LEU A 50 -9.20 0.91 7.54
CA LEU A 50 -10.42 0.16 7.88
C LEU A 50 -11.67 0.91 7.41
N ALA A 51 -11.78 2.21 7.70
CA ALA A 51 -12.92 3.00 7.28
C ALA A 51 -13.11 3.00 5.76
N ALA A 52 -12.02 3.15 4.99
CA ALA A 52 -12.12 3.10 3.53
C ALA A 52 -12.49 1.71 3.02
N VAL A 53 -11.90 0.63 3.54
CA VAL A 53 -12.28 -0.72 3.11
C VAL A 53 -13.75 -0.97 3.44
N CYS A 54 -14.19 -0.68 4.66
CA CYS A 54 -15.57 -0.86 5.11
C CYS A 54 -16.60 -0.08 4.29
N GLN A 55 -16.24 1.12 3.79
CA GLN A 55 -17.11 1.93 2.94
C GLN A 55 -17.23 1.42 1.49
N HIS A 56 -16.32 0.53 1.07
CA HIS A 56 -16.22 0.08 -0.32
C HIS A 56 -16.37 -1.44 -0.46
N VAL A 57 -16.88 -2.12 0.58
CA VAL A 57 -17.10 -3.56 0.58
C VAL A 57 -18.22 -3.93 -0.41
N TYR A 58 -17.84 -4.75 -1.40
CA TYR A 58 -18.68 -5.47 -2.36
C TYR A 58 -20.05 -4.85 -2.64
N PHE A 59 -20.09 -3.75 -3.38
CA PHE A 59 -21.33 -3.22 -3.93
C PHE A 59 -21.57 -3.77 -5.33
N ASP A 60 -22.82 -4.03 -5.67
CA ASP A 60 -23.24 -4.37 -7.03
C ASP A 60 -23.34 -3.13 -7.93
N GLU A 61 -23.77 -3.34 -9.18
CA GLU A 61 -23.97 -2.28 -10.17
C GLU A 61 -25.03 -1.25 -9.72
N GLY A 62 -26.02 -1.68 -8.92
CA GLY A 62 -27.07 -0.86 -8.33
C GLY A 62 -26.67 -0.19 -7.00
N ASN A 63 -25.40 -0.30 -6.58
CA ASN A 63 -24.91 0.20 -5.31
C ASN A 63 -25.55 -0.47 -4.08
N ALA A 64 -26.07 -1.69 -4.24
CA ALA A 64 -26.54 -2.51 -3.13
C ALA A 64 -25.39 -3.35 -2.56
N PRO A 65 -25.31 -3.53 -1.22
CA PRO A 65 -24.29 -4.36 -0.61
C PRO A 65 -24.50 -5.83 -1.01
N MET A 66 -23.46 -6.45 -1.55
CA MET A 66 -23.43 -7.86 -1.93
C MET A 66 -23.03 -8.72 -0.73
N ASN A 67 -23.64 -9.90 -0.64
CA ASN A 67 -23.28 -10.88 0.37
C ASN A 67 -21.99 -11.59 -0.03
N ALA A 68 -20.92 -11.35 0.73
CA ALA A 68 -19.61 -11.99 0.53
C ALA A 68 -19.64 -13.54 0.57
N SER A 69 -20.70 -14.12 1.16
CA SER A 69 -20.90 -15.57 1.27
C SER A 69 -21.54 -16.21 0.03
N MET A 70 -21.91 -15.44 -0.98
CA MET A 70 -22.47 -15.95 -2.25
C MET A 70 -21.42 -15.90 -3.36
N ASN A 71 -21.53 -16.78 -4.35
CA ASN A 71 -20.71 -16.68 -5.56
C ASN A 71 -21.21 -15.53 -6.42
N PHE A 72 -20.43 -14.45 -6.51
CA PHE A 72 -20.68 -13.33 -7.43
C PHE A 72 -19.43 -13.04 -8.26
N THR A 73 -19.64 -12.48 -9.44
CA THR A 73 -18.55 -12.00 -10.28
C THR A 73 -18.43 -10.49 -10.13
N LEU A 74 -17.23 -10.01 -9.83
CA LEU A 74 -16.96 -8.58 -9.78
C LEU A 74 -16.52 -8.12 -11.17
N GLY A 75 -17.37 -7.31 -11.81
CA GLY A 75 -17.14 -6.79 -13.15
C GLY A 75 -16.33 -5.50 -13.19
N ASN A 76 -16.24 -4.91 -14.38
CA ASN A 76 -15.49 -3.66 -14.61
C ASN A 76 -15.97 -2.49 -13.74
N ILE A 77 -17.27 -2.38 -13.44
CA ILE A 77 -17.79 -1.29 -12.60
C ILE A 77 -17.15 -1.32 -11.21
N TYR A 78 -16.96 -2.52 -10.64
CA TYR A 78 -16.27 -2.68 -9.37
C TYR A 78 -14.81 -2.27 -9.46
N TYR A 79 -14.12 -2.67 -10.54
CA TYR A 79 -12.73 -2.28 -10.79
C TYR A 79 -12.58 -0.75 -10.88
N GLU A 80 -13.33 -0.09 -11.76
CA GLU A 80 -13.22 1.35 -12.00
C GLU A 80 -13.49 2.17 -10.73
N ARG A 81 -14.44 1.71 -9.90
CA ARG A 81 -14.77 2.38 -8.64
C ARG A 81 -13.66 2.29 -7.60
N ASN A 82 -12.96 1.16 -7.53
CA ASN A 82 -12.07 0.85 -6.42
C ASN A 82 -10.59 1.05 -6.73
N ILE A 83 -10.17 1.01 -8.00
CA ILE A 83 -8.74 1.05 -8.34
C ILE A 83 -8.06 2.33 -7.87
N GLY A 84 -8.70 3.49 -8.03
CA GLY A 84 -8.14 4.77 -7.56
C GLY A 84 -7.93 4.81 -6.04
N ILE A 85 -8.77 4.11 -5.26
CA ILE A 85 -8.63 4.01 -3.81
C ILE A 85 -7.42 3.15 -3.45
N VAL A 86 -7.26 2.01 -4.12
CA VAL A 86 -6.10 1.12 -3.94
C VAL A 86 -4.80 1.88 -4.24
N GLU A 87 -4.75 2.61 -5.35
CA GLU A 87 -3.59 3.40 -5.76
C GLU A 87 -3.25 4.52 -4.76
N GLN A 88 -4.28 5.24 -4.27
CA GLN A 88 -4.09 6.24 -3.22
C GLN A 88 -3.53 5.63 -1.92
N ARG A 89 -4.05 4.46 -1.50
CA ARG A 89 -3.59 3.78 -0.29
C ARG A 89 -2.17 3.26 -0.43
N LEU A 90 -1.80 2.74 -1.60
CA LEU A 90 -0.44 2.32 -1.89
C LEU A 90 0.54 3.50 -1.78
N ALA A 91 0.19 4.63 -2.39
CA ALA A 91 0.97 5.86 -2.30
C ALA A 91 1.08 6.38 -0.84
N GLN A 92 -0.02 6.34 -0.07
CA GLN A 92 0.01 6.71 1.36
C GLN A 92 0.93 5.78 2.16
N GLY A 93 0.87 4.47 1.92
CA GLY A 93 1.72 3.48 2.58
C GLY A 93 3.20 3.75 2.34
N GLY A 94 3.58 4.03 1.09
CA GLY A 94 4.95 4.40 0.73
C GLY A 94 5.44 5.66 1.44
N ARG A 95 4.64 6.73 1.43
CA ARG A 95 4.95 7.99 2.12
C ARG A 95 5.14 7.80 3.63
N ARG A 96 4.23 7.06 4.25
CA ARG A 96 4.23 6.77 5.70
C ARG A 96 5.45 5.95 6.11
N LEU A 97 5.79 4.92 5.33
CA LEU A 97 7.01 4.14 5.55
C LEU A 97 8.26 5.01 5.43
N GLY A 98 8.33 5.87 4.42
CA GLY A 98 9.42 6.84 4.26
C GLY A 98 9.56 7.78 5.45
N SER A 99 8.45 8.35 5.94
CA SER A 99 8.42 9.19 7.15
C SER A 99 8.94 8.44 8.38
N LEU A 100 8.46 7.21 8.59
CA LEU A 100 8.88 6.38 9.71
C LEU A 100 10.39 6.08 9.65
N LEU A 101 10.92 5.70 8.48
CA LEU A 101 12.35 5.43 8.31
C LEU A 101 13.20 6.69 8.55
N ASN A 102 12.75 7.85 8.08
CA ASN A 102 13.43 9.13 8.34
C ASN A 102 13.45 9.46 9.84
N SER A 103 12.32 9.30 10.53
CA SER A 103 12.22 9.50 11.98
C SER A 103 13.12 8.54 12.76
N LEU A 104 13.16 7.27 12.36
CA LEU A 104 14.06 6.28 12.96
C LEU A 104 15.54 6.64 12.74
N ALA A 105 15.92 7.07 11.53
CA ALA A 105 17.27 7.49 11.20
C ALA A 105 17.70 8.73 12.00
N ALA A 106 16.83 9.74 12.12
CA ALA A 106 17.10 10.94 12.90
C ALA A 106 17.31 10.63 14.40
N ASN A 107 16.47 9.76 14.97
CA ASN A 107 16.54 9.39 16.39
C ASN A 107 17.72 8.48 16.76
N ARG A 108 18.39 7.84 15.79
CA ARG A 108 19.64 7.07 16.06
C ARG A 108 20.74 7.92 16.68
N SER A 109 20.80 9.21 16.35
CA SER A 109 21.80 10.15 16.87
C SER A 109 21.62 10.50 18.36
N LYS A 110 20.44 10.21 18.94
CA LYS A 110 20.08 10.56 20.33
C LYS A 110 19.86 9.35 21.24
N MET A 111 20.01 8.13 20.73
CA MET A 111 19.71 6.91 21.48
C MET A 111 20.93 6.35 22.23
N PRO A 112 20.77 5.89 23.49
CA PRO A 112 21.80 5.11 24.19
C PRO A 112 22.15 3.85 23.38
N SER A 113 23.42 3.48 23.36
CA SER A 113 24.05 2.47 22.49
C SER A 113 23.35 1.09 22.42
N GLY A 114 22.55 0.71 23.42
CA GLY A 114 21.78 -0.53 23.43
C GLY A 114 20.56 -0.53 22.51
N CYS A 115 19.84 0.59 22.39
CA CYS A 115 18.58 0.67 21.63
C CYS A 115 18.83 0.89 20.12
N ALA A 116 19.96 1.51 19.77
CA ALA A 116 20.39 1.71 18.38
C ALA A 116 20.65 0.38 17.63
N ARG A 117 21.06 -0.69 18.33
CA ARG A 117 21.26 -2.03 17.75
C ARG A 117 19.96 -2.69 17.30
N LEU A 118 18.88 -2.55 18.06
CA LEU A 118 17.56 -3.10 17.71
C LEU A 118 16.99 -2.42 16.47
N LEU A 119 17.08 -1.09 16.38
CA LEU A 119 16.67 -0.33 15.20
C LEU A 119 17.56 -0.59 13.98
N SER A 120 18.83 -0.94 14.20
CA SER A 120 19.70 -1.45 13.12
C SER A 120 19.17 -2.73 12.53
N ASN A 121 18.89 -3.72 13.37
CA ASN A 121 18.42 -5.02 12.93
C ASN A 121 17.06 -4.94 12.23
N ILE A 122 16.15 -4.05 12.67
CA ILE A 122 14.84 -3.86 12.02
C ILE A 122 15.00 -3.25 10.62
N ILE A 123 15.84 -2.22 10.46
CA ILE A 123 16.07 -1.62 9.13
C ILE A 123 16.78 -2.61 8.21
N THR A 124 17.74 -3.38 8.71
CA THR A 124 18.40 -4.44 7.95
C THR A 124 17.42 -5.54 7.55
N LEU A 125 16.50 -5.94 8.45
CA LEU A 125 15.47 -6.93 8.18
C LEU A 125 14.47 -6.44 7.12
N ILE A 126 14.01 -5.19 7.20
CA ILE A 126 13.13 -4.59 6.19
C ILE A 126 13.84 -4.55 4.83
N GLY A 127 15.11 -4.14 4.80
CA GLY A 127 15.93 -4.17 3.58
C GLY A 127 16.07 -5.58 3.01
N LEU A 128 16.33 -6.57 3.86
CA LEU A 128 16.42 -7.99 3.47
C LEU A 128 15.10 -8.50 2.91
N ILE A 129 13.97 -8.19 3.54
CA ILE A 129 12.63 -8.55 3.06
C ILE A 129 12.35 -7.91 1.69
N CYS A 130 12.73 -6.66 1.49
CA CYS A 130 12.56 -6.00 0.18
C CYS A 130 13.44 -6.64 -0.91
N ILE A 131 14.65 -7.10 -0.58
CA ILE A 131 15.56 -7.78 -1.52
C ILE A 131 15.07 -9.20 -1.81
N THR A 132 14.61 -9.94 -0.80
CA THR A 132 14.10 -11.30 -0.99
C THR A 132 12.76 -11.29 -1.72
N LEU A 133 11.88 -10.31 -1.51
CA LEU A 133 10.66 -10.12 -2.30
C LEU A 133 10.97 -9.78 -3.76
N LYS A 134 11.97 -8.93 -4.05
CA LYS A 134 12.47 -8.73 -5.42
C LYS A 134 12.94 -10.05 -6.05
N SER A 135 13.62 -10.89 -5.27
CA SER A 135 14.14 -12.17 -5.74
C SER A 135 13.02 -13.19 -5.97
N PHE A 136 11.97 -13.18 -5.15
CA PHE A 136 10.82 -14.08 -5.28
C PHE A 136 9.97 -13.76 -6.52
N VAL A 137 9.82 -12.48 -6.85
CA VAL A 137 9.14 -12.04 -8.09
C VAL A 137 9.96 -12.42 -9.34
N PHE A 138 11.28 -12.51 -9.25
CA PHE A 138 12.14 -12.97 -10.35
C PHE A 138 12.24 -14.50 -10.49
N TYR A 139 11.86 -15.27 -9.47
CA TYR A 139 11.90 -16.75 -9.53
C TYR A 139 10.58 -17.37 -9.99
N PHE A 140 9.51 -16.58 -10.13
CA PHE A 140 8.18 -17.04 -10.54
C PHE A 140 7.73 -16.51 -11.92
N TRP A 141 8.66 -15.97 -12.70
CA TRP A 141 8.52 -15.63 -14.12
C TRP A 141 9.65 -16.29 -14.90
#